data_AF-A0A1V6SES0-F1
#
_entry.id   AF-A0A1V6SES0-F1
#
_cell.length_a   1.000
_cell.length_b   1.000
_cell.length_c   1.000
_cell.angle_alpha   90.00
_cell.angle_beta   90.00
_cell.angle_gamma   90.00
#
_symmetry.space_group_name_H-M   'P 1'
#
loop_
_entity.id
_entity.type
_entity.pdbx_description
1 polymer ?
#
loop_
_entity_poly.entity_id
_entity_poly.type
_entity_poly.pdbx_seq_one_letter_code
_entity_poly.pdbx_strand_id
1 'polypeptide(L)'
;MAQTRNKAAKKAKAVNILKTTNKKNISKKTTNKKSASKKAAQMAPRSPIDLNKLFPPWGSEEALNQTANKVATDIIEAMYHDINAYCHLERLVHDNSFNCREMFSNMHVFTEGFVEREIGTYMATVESFKAEHGEFQPVAPNSRFLQFVTGLGWKIFAVCAHAEAFRRAIKEADDRTWDFLLQKIQGNLLSLELYAHSRALKWRNVLWIHQGYSIPGLPDLKPEIERYMEWKVDHPHHTVITLDGKLKEPLWKGKLQQHINESIYDPKKWGGRKQDPTLRNMPNGHSTNVGLDCFVCGEPDSCGCRATSVAADLVELREYPQTGTGVRSLAKWTRGDILDIFIGELLPECVETVYPLIQCEDKDEANIHKARELCTISPHHFGNWTRYISHSCRPSTEFTTRTIGNRVVCTVEALRDIMVFEEITVGYGDRYWKTKDYECLCGHCDGSGTK
;
A
#
# COMPACT_ATOMS: atom_id res chain seq x y z
N MET A 1 38.59 74.11 2.28
CA MET A 1 37.77 75.28 2.64
C MET A 1 36.52 74.72 3.34
N ALA A 2 36.21 74.94 4.62
CA ALA A 2 36.06 76.20 5.38
C ALA A 2 35.06 77.16 4.70
N GLN A 3 34.01 77.73 5.30
CA GLN A 3 33.35 77.69 6.64
C GLN A 3 31.85 78.11 6.44
N THR A 4 30.88 78.13 7.37
CA THR A 4 30.70 77.98 8.85
C THR A 4 29.24 77.50 9.09
N ARG A 5 28.92 76.52 9.97
CA ARG A 5 28.73 76.56 11.45
C ARG A 5 27.51 77.34 12.02
N ASN A 6 26.65 76.58 12.72
CA ASN A 6 26.19 76.76 14.13
C ASN A 6 25.28 77.96 14.51
N LYS A 7 24.54 78.01 15.64
CA LYS A 7 24.19 77.15 16.82
C LYS A 7 22.88 77.74 17.41
N ALA A 8 22.04 77.13 18.26
CA ALA A 8 22.19 76.70 19.67
C ALA A 8 20.81 76.12 20.12
N ALA A 9 20.60 75.17 21.04
CA ALA A 9 21.24 74.72 22.29
C ALA A 9 20.76 75.41 23.60
N LYS A 10 20.01 74.65 24.44
CA LYS A 10 19.88 74.70 25.93
C LYS A 10 19.15 73.39 26.36
N LYS A 11 19.73 72.51 27.20
CA LYS A 11 19.83 72.51 28.69
C LYS A 11 18.47 72.45 29.42
N ALA A 12 18.28 71.73 30.54
CA ALA A 12 18.99 70.60 31.17
C ALA A 12 18.17 70.01 32.37
N LYS A 13 18.38 68.72 32.67
CA LYS A 13 18.30 68.01 33.98
C LYS A 13 17.34 68.44 35.13
N ALA A 14 16.61 67.41 35.61
CA ALA A 14 16.54 66.89 37.00
C ALA A 14 15.32 67.19 37.91
N VAL A 15 15.22 66.31 38.93
CA VAL A 15 14.46 66.37 40.21
C VAL A 15 13.08 65.67 40.24
N ASN A 16 13.04 64.53 40.97
CA ASN A 16 12.15 64.10 42.07
C ASN A 16 10.65 64.51 42.12
N ILE A 17 9.71 63.83 42.79
CA ILE A 17 9.55 62.51 43.45
C ILE A 17 8.02 62.37 43.77
N LEU A 18 7.58 61.18 44.20
CA LEU A 18 6.30 60.88 44.89
C LEU A 18 4.99 60.80 44.06
N LYS A 19 4.41 59.60 44.16
CA LYS A 19 2.96 59.27 44.17
C LYS A 19 2.24 60.21 45.17
N THR A 20 0.95 60.58 45.04
CA THR A 20 -0.19 59.67 45.33
C THR A 20 -1.59 60.25 44.98
N THR A 21 -2.47 59.36 44.50
CA THR A 21 -3.93 59.24 44.77
C THR A 21 -4.96 60.34 44.45
N ASN A 22 -5.95 59.93 43.63
CA ASN A 22 -7.41 60.06 43.82
C ASN A 22 -8.08 61.46 43.96
N LYS A 23 -8.90 61.82 42.95
CA LYS A 23 -10.35 61.49 42.94
C LYS A 23 -11.02 61.73 41.59
N LYS A 24 -12.16 61.06 41.38
CA LYS A 24 -13.02 61.14 40.18
C LYS A 24 -13.68 62.51 40.07
N ASN A 25 -13.99 62.93 38.84
CA ASN A 25 -15.30 63.51 38.57
C ASN A 25 -15.84 63.10 37.19
N ILE A 26 -17.17 63.05 37.08
CA ILE A 26 -17.90 62.35 36.01
C ILE A 26 -18.53 63.36 35.06
N SER A 27 -18.45 63.09 33.75
CA SER A 27 -19.41 63.61 32.77
C SER A 27 -19.83 62.48 31.84
N LYS A 28 -21.14 62.25 31.71
CA LYS A 28 -21.73 61.18 30.90
C LYS A 28 -22.06 61.69 29.50
N LYS A 29 -21.73 60.90 28.48
CA LYS A 29 -22.62 60.72 27.32
C LYS A 29 -22.63 59.25 26.88
N THR A 30 -23.81 58.67 26.93
CA THR A 30 -24.26 57.41 26.33
C THR A 30 -24.10 57.46 24.78
N THR A 31 -24.06 56.36 24.01
CA THR A 31 -24.76 55.06 24.20
C THR A 31 -24.14 53.90 23.37
N ASN A 32 -24.35 52.66 23.82
CA ASN A 32 -24.48 51.39 23.07
C ASN A 32 -23.31 50.72 22.30
N LYS A 33 -22.62 49.84 23.05
CA LYS A 33 -22.37 48.40 22.76
C LYS A 33 -22.68 47.85 21.35
N LYS A 34 -21.68 47.18 20.77
CA LYS A 34 -21.73 45.73 20.46
C LYS A 34 -20.35 45.11 20.68
N SER A 35 -20.27 44.11 21.56
CA SER A 35 -19.02 43.42 21.93
C SER A 35 -18.84 42.15 21.10
N ALA A 36 -17.85 42.12 20.21
CA ALA A 36 -17.42 40.88 19.55
C ALA A 36 -16.46 40.12 20.48
N SER A 37 -16.91 39.00 21.04
CA SER A 37 -16.04 38.10 21.81
C SER A 37 -15.14 37.30 20.87
N LYS A 38 -13.83 37.60 20.86
CA LYS A 38 -12.84 36.68 20.31
C LYS A 38 -12.76 35.45 21.20
N LYS A 39 -13.52 34.39 20.86
CA LYS A 39 -13.22 33.03 21.34
C LYS A 39 -11.91 32.60 20.69
N ALA A 40 -10.80 32.75 21.41
CA ALA A 40 -9.58 32.04 21.09
C ALA A 40 -9.86 30.54 21.30
N ALA A 41 -9.80 29.75 20.22
CA ALA A 41 -9.82 28.30 20.34
C ALA A 41 -8.51 27.88 21.02
N GLN A 42 -8.60 27.44 22.27
CA GLN A 42 -7.50 26.73 22.91
C GLN A 42 -7.34 25.41 22.17
N MET A 43 -6.31 25.29 21.33
CA MET A 43 -5.87 23.96 20.90
C MET A 43 -5.50 23.19 22.16
N ALA A 44 -6.12 22.02 22.36
CA ALA A 44 -5.72 21.13 23.43
C ALA A 44 -4.22 20.82 23.25
N PRO A 45 -3.40 20.88 24.32
CA PRO A 45 -2.01 20.50 24.21
C PRO A 45 -1.94 19.05 23.72
N ARG A 46 -1.16 18.81 22.66
CA ARG A 46 -0.89 17.44 22.21
C ARG A 46 -0.38 16.65 23.41
N SER A 47 -1.00 15.50 23.68
CA SER A 47 -0.57 14.59 24.75
C SER A 47 0.95 14.43 24.68
N PRO A 48 1.68 14.51 25.81
CA PRO A 48 3.13 14.33 25.80
C PRO A 48 3.49 13.05 25.07
N ILE A 49 4.34 13.18 24.06
CA ILE A 49 4.84 12.02 23.32
C ILE A 49 5.68 11.21 24.29
N ASP A 50 5.23 10.00 24.60
CA ASP A 50 5.94 9.08 25.49
C ASP A 50 7.18 8.56 24.76
N LEU A 51 8.31 9.23 24.98
CA LEU A 51 9.57 8.92 24.34
C LEU A 51 10.04 7.49 24.66
N ASN A 52 9.63 6.91 25.79
CA ASN A 52 9.98 5.53 26.15
C ASN A 52 9.18 4.49 25.34
N LYS A 53 8.06 4.87 24.70
CA LYS A 53 7.33 4.00 23.76
C LYS A 53 7.87 4.07 22.34
N LEU A 54 8.33 5.26 21.91
CA LEU A 54 8.94 5.45 20.58
C LEU A 54 10.40 5.00 20.53
N PHE A 55 11.11 5.18 21.65
CA PHE A 55 12.52 4.86 21.82
C PHE A 55 12.70 4.11 23.14
N PRO A 56 12.20 2.86 23.24
CA PRO A 56 12.40 2.05 24.43
C PRO A 56 13.90 1.89 24.75
N PRO A 57 14.29 1.85 26.04
CA PRO A 57 15.69 1.72 26.43
C PRO A 57 16.36 0.52 25.75
N TRP A 58 17.61 0.70 25.31
CA TRP A 58 18.34 -0.34 24.58
C TRP A 58 18.45 -1.63 25.42
N GLY A 59 18.09 -2.77 24.84
CA GLY A 59 18.02 -4.06 25.54
C GLY A 59 16.82 -4.26 26.47
N SER A 60 15.88 -3.32 26.56
CA SER A 60 14.59 -3.56 27.24
C SER A 60 13.70 -4.53 26.44
N GLU A 61 12.80 -5.22 27.14
CA GLU A 61 11.82 -6.14 26.53
C GLU A 61 11.02 -5.49 25.40
N GLU A 62 10.61 -4.22 25.56
CA GLU A 62 9.92 -3.46 24.53
C GLU A 62 10.80 -3.22 23.28
N ALA A 63 12.07 -2.83 23.47
CA ALA A 63 13.02 -2.65 22.37
C ALA A 63 13.32 -3.94 21.60
N LEU A 64 13.46 -5.06 22.34
CA LEU A 64 13.66 -6.39 21.78
C LEU A 64 12.43 -6.85 20.99
N ASN A 65 11.22 -6.63 21.53
CA ASN A 65 9.95 -6.94 20.86
C ASN A 65 9.76 -6.11 19.59
N GLN A 66 10.02 -4.80 19.64
CA GLN A 66 9.93 -3.92 18.47
C GLN A 66 10.92 -4.34 17.38
N THR A 67 12.14 -4.74 17.75
CA THR A 67 13.16 -5.22 16.82
C THR A 67 12.75 -6.55 16.17
N ALA A 68 12.37 -7.55 16.97
CA ALA A 68 11.94 -8.86 16.49
C ALA A 68 10.67 -8.79 15.61
N ASN A 69 9.68 -7.98 16.02
CA ASN A 69 8.47 -7.73 15.23
C ASN A 69 8.78 -7.02 13.89
N LYS A 70 9.78 -6.13 13.86
CA LYS A 70 10.24 -5.54 12.60
C LYS A 70 10.87 -6.59 11.70
N VAL A 71 11.85 -7.36 12.18
CA VAL A 71 12.50 -8.41 11.38
C VAL A 71 11.48 -9.44 10.87
N ALA A 72 10.50 -9.83 11.69
CA ALA A 72 9.40 -10.68 11.27
C ALA A 72 8.47 -10.04 10.20
N THR A 73 8.39 -8.70 10.15
CA THR A 73 7.68 -7.97 9.08
C THR A 73 8.50 -7.99 7.79
N ASP A 74 9.79 -7.70 7.89
CA ASP A 74 10.73 -7.74 6.76
C ASP A 74 10.80 -9.16 6.14
N ILE A 75 10.69 -10.22 6.96
CA ILE A 75 10.60 -11.62 6.49
C ILE A 75 9.30 -11.91 5.75
N ILE A 76 8.12 -11.57 6.30
CA ILE A 76 6.85 -11.89 5.63
C ILE A 76 6.65 -11.05 4.36
N GLU A 77 7.21 -9.84 4.30
CA GLU A 77 7.36 -9.05 3.07
C GLU A 77 8.15 -9.82 2.02
N ALA A 78 9.37 -10.24 2.36
CA ALA A 78 10.22 -11.01 1.48
C ALA A 78 9.54 -12.33 1.03
N MET A 79 8.70 -12.96 1.86
CA MET A 79 7.91 -14.12 1.46
C MET A 79 6.94 -13.83 0.31
N TYR A 80 6.25 -12.68 0.30
CA TYR A 80 5.40 -12.29 -0.84
C TYR A 80 6.23 -12.06 -2.11
N HIS A 81 7.37 -11.37 -1.98
CA HIS A 81 8.30 -11.16 -3.10
C HIS A 81 8.85 -12.46 -3.68
N ASP A 82 9.31 -13.38 -2.84
CA ASP A 82 9.86 -14.68 -3.26
C ASP A 82 8.82 -15.54 -3.97
N ILE A 83 7.59 -15.60 -3.44
CA ILE A 83 6.48 -16.34 -4.06
C ILE A 83 6.10 -15.70 -5.40
N ASN A 84 6.08 -14.37 -5.50
CA ASN A 84 5.81 -13.70 -6.77
C ASN A 84 6.90 -13.99 -7.80
N ALA A 85 8.18 -13.91 -7.39
CA ALA A 85 9.32 -14.21 -8.23
C ALA A 85 9.29 -15.68 -8.73
N TYR A 86 8.99 -16.63 -7.85
CA TYR A 86 8.82 -18.05 -8.20
C TYR A 86 7.76 -18.23 -9.30
N CYS A 87 6.55 -17.70 -9.09
CA CYS A 87 5.46 -17.82 -10.06
C CYS A 87 5.71 -17.02 -11.36
N HIS A 88 6.44 -15.91 -11.29
CA HIS A 88 6.83 -15.15 -12.48
C HIS A 88 7.85 -15.92 -13.32
N LEU A 89 8.88 -16.49 -12.69
CA LEU A 89 9.90 -17.30 -13.36
C LEU A 89 9.32 -18.59 -13.94
N GLU A 90 8.40 -19.26 -13.23
CA GLU A 90 7.69 -20.41 -13.76
C GLU A 90 6.98 -20.07 -15.08
N ARG A 91 6.24 -18.95 -15.13
CA ARG A 91 5.56 -18.47 -16.34
C ARG A 91 6.55 -18.18 -17.48
N LEU A 92 7.62 -17.44 -17.21
CA LEU A 92 8.66 -17.15 -18.22
C LEU A 92 9.33 -18.42 -18.79
N VAL A 93 9.47 -19.47 -17.99
CA VAL A 93 10.02 -20.76 -18.45
C VAL A 93 9.03 -21.54 -19.32
N HIS A 94 7.72 -21.50 -19.01
CA HIS A 94 6.67 -22.04 -19.89
C HIS A 94 6.61 -21.30 -21.23
N ASP A 95 6.81 -19.97 -21.23
CA ASP A 95 6.86 -19.13 -22.43
C ASP A 95 8.19 -19.25 -23.22
N ASN A 96 9.03 -20.23 -22.89
CA ASN A 96 10.34 -20.52 -23.52
C ASN A 96 11.38 -19.38 -23.46
N SER A 97 11.34 -18.53 -22.42
CA SER A 97 12.44 -17.60 -22.14
C SER A 97 13.67 -18.36 -21.63
N PHE A 98 14.64 -18.60 -22.52
CA PHE A 98 15.83 -19.42 -22.23
C PHE A 98 16.63 -18.96 -20.99
N ASN A 99 16.70 -17.65 -20.75
CA ASN A 99 17.54 -17.06 -19.69
C ASN A 99 17.01 -17.30 -18.26
N CYS A 100 15.79 -17.79 -18.08
CA CYS A 100 15.16 -17.98 -16.75
C CYS A 100 15.16 -19.44 -16.27
N ARG A 101 15.48 -20.41 -17.14
CA ARG A 101 15.29 -21.85 -16.87
C ARG A 101 16.15 -22.37 -15.71
N GLU A 102 17.44 -22.06 -15.71
CA GLU A 102 18.37 -22.49 -14.66
C GLU A 102 17.97 -21.92 -13.28
N MET A 103 17.64 -20.62 -13.23
CA MET A 103 17.22 -19.95 -12.00
C MET A 103 15.94 -20.55 -11.43
N PHE A 104 14.94 -20.84 -12.28
CA PHE A 104 13.72 -21.53 -11.87
C PHE A 104 13.99 -22.97 -11.39
N SER A 105 14.80 -23.74 -12.11
CA SER A 105 15.18 -25.10 -11.70
C SER A 105 15.89 -25.12 -10.34
N ASN A 106 16.76 -24.14 -10.06
CA ASN A 106 17.40 -24.01 -8.75
C ASN A 106 16.37 -23.70 -7.65
N MET A 107 15.44 -22.76 -7.86
CA MET A 107 14.37 -22.47 -6.89
C MET A 107 13.46 -23.69 -6.61
N HIS A 108 13.14 -24.49 -7.64
CA HIS A 108 12.37 -25.72 -7.52
C HIS A 108 13.09 -26.74 -6.62
N VAL A 109 14.36 -27.04 -6.94
CA VAL A 109 15.20 -27.98 -6.19
C VAL A 109 15.40 -27.53 -4.74
N PHE A 110 15.59 -26.23 -4.49
CA PHE A 110 15.69 -25.69 -3.13
C PHE A 110 14.38 -25.78 -2.34
N THR A 111 13.23 -25.76 -3.02
CA THR A 111 11.91 -25.90 -2.38
C THR A 111 11.64 -27.36 -2.02
N GLU A 112 11.81 -28.28 -2.96
CA GLU A 112 11.64 -29.72 -2.73
C GLU A 112 12.63 -30.26 -1.69
N GLY A 113 13.93 -30.01 -1.88
CA GLY A 113 14.99 -30.41 -0.96
C GLY A 113 15.02 -29.64 0.37
N PHE A 114 14.10 -28.69 0.56
CA PHE A 114 13.77 -28.15 1.88
C PHE A 114 12.65 -28.97 2.53
N VAL A 115 11.51 -29.16 1.86
CA VAL A 115 10.35 -29.91 2.38
C VAL A 115 10.74 -31.34 2.77
N GLU A 116 11.43 -32.05 1.88
CA GLU A 116 11.92 -33.42 2.12
C GLU A 116 12.82 -33.49 3.37
N ARG A 117 13.65 -32.46 3.57
CA ARG A 117 14.62 -32.39 4.67
C ARG A 117 13.95 -32.10 6.00
N GLU A 118 12.96 -31.22 6.07
CA GLU A 118 12.23 -30.96 7.32
C GLU A 118 11.46 -32.20 7.76
N ILE A 119 10.77 -32.86 6.82
CA ILE A 119 10.06 -34.13 7.06
C ILE A 119 11.04 -35.24 7.49
N GLY A 120 12.14 -35.42 6.76
CA GLY A 120 13.16 -36.43 7.08
C GLY A 120 13.84 -36.20 8.43
N THR A 121 14.18 -34.95 8.75
CA THR A 121 14.76 -34.58 10.06
C THR A 121 13.79 -34.85 11.20
N TYR A 122 12.51 -34.52 11.01
CA TYR A 122 11.46 -34.83 11.98
C TYR A 122 11.32 -36.33 12.20
N MET A 123 11.18 -37.12 11.12
CA MET A 123 11.04 -38.58 11.18
C MET A 123 12.23 -39.25 11.87
N ALA A 124 13.47 -38.89 11.52
CA ALA A 124 14.66 -39.42 12.17
C ALA A 124 14.69 -39.12 13.68
N THR A 125 14.19 -37.95 14.10
CA THR A 125 14.10 -37.58 15.52
C THR A 125 13.02 -38.39 16.25
N VAL A 126 11.87 -38.61 15.60
CA VAL A 126 10.79 -39.49 16.11
C VAL A 126 11.27 -40.94 16.27
N GLU A 127 12.06 -41.44 15.32
CA GLU A 127 12.64 -42.79 15.36
C GLU A 127 13.67 -42.94 16.49
N SER A 128 14.57 -41.97 16.69
CA SER A 128 15.53 -41.97 17.82
C SER A 128 14.80 -41.97 19.16
N PHE A 129 13.82 -41.07 19.34
CA PHE A 129 13.06 -40.98 20.58
C PHE A 129 12.29 -42.28 20.90
N LYS A 130 11.71 -42.90 19.87
CA LYS A 130 11.04 -44.20 20.00
C LYS A 130 12.02 -45.33 20.36
N ALA A 131 13.26 -45.30 19.83
CA ALA A 131 14.29 -46.27 20.19
C ALA A 131 14.77 -46.10 21.65
N GLU A 132 14.82 -44.87 22.15
CA GLU A 132 15.25 -44.55 23.53
C GLU A 132 14.15 -44.81 24.58
N HIS A 133 12.88 -44.55 24.26
CA HIS A 133 11.77 -44.55 25.22
C HIS A 133 10.67 -45.59 24.95
N GLY A 134 10.80 -46.42 23.90
CA GLY A 134 9.91 -47.55 23.59
C GLY A 134 8.60 -47.17 22.90
N GLU A 135 7.95 -46.08 23.32
CA GLU A 135 6.73 -45.54 22.69
C GLU A 135 6.88 -44.08 22.28
N PHE A 136 6.10 -43.67 21.26
CA PHE A 136 6.00 -42.28 20.85
C PHE A 136 5.18 -41.48 21.86
N GLN A 137 5.79 -40.53 22.57
CA GLN A 137 5.06 -39.52 23.32
C GLN A 137 4.94 -38.23 22.48
N PRO A 138 3.75 -37.58 22.41
CA PRO A 138 3.54 -36.34 21.65
C PRO A 138 4.30 -35.08 22.15
N VAL A 139 5.33 -35.24 22.98
CA VAL A 139 6.00 -34.15 23.70
C VAL A 139 7.51 -34.40 23.76
N ALA A 140 8.38 -33.56 23.21
CA ALA A 140 8.42 -33.14 21.81
C ALA A 140 9.90 -32.95 21.45
N PRO A 141 10.36 -33.24 20.22
CA PRO A 141 11.51 -32.53 19.70
C PRO A 141 11.09 -31.07 19.45
N ASN A 142 11.82 -30.11 19.99
CA ASN A 142 11.57 -28.67 19.84
C ASN A 142 11.83 -28.20 18.39
N SER A 143 11.05 -28.69 17.42
CA SER A 143 11.17 -28.33 16.02
C SER A 143 10.10 -27.31 15.63
N ARG A 144 10.55 -26.20 15.03
CA ARG A 144 9.68 -25.18 14.47
C ARG A 144 8.79 -25.73 13.35
N PHE A 145 9.24 -26.78 12.66
CA PHE A 145 8.44 -27.55 11.71
C PHE A 145 7.19 -28.19 12.36
N LEU A 146 7.35 -28.92 13.47
CA LEU A 146 6.23 -29.52 14.22
C LEU A 146 5.24 -28.46 14.70
N GLN A 147 5.75 -27.36 15.27
CA GLN A 147 4.94 -26.22 15.72
C GLN A 147 4.15 -25.61 14.56
N PHE A 148 4.81 -25.36 13.42
CA PHE A 148 4.21 -24.73 12.25
C PHE A 148 3.12 -25.60 11.61
N VAL A 149 3.42 -26.87 11.32
CA VAL A 149 2.48 -27.76 10.62
C VAL A 149 1.28 -28.09 11.50
N THR A 150 1.47 -28.29 12.81
CA THR A 150 0.37 -28.50 13.76
C THR A 150 -0.49 -27.25 13.95
N GLY A 151 0.12 -26.05 13.97
CA GLY A 151 -0.58 -24.80 14.21
C GLY A 151 -1.27 -24.19 12.99
N LEU A 152 -0.67 -24.33 11.80
CA LEU A 152 -1.05 -23.61 10.57
C LEU A 152 -1.32 -24.53 9.36
N GLY A 153 -1.04 -25.83 9.47
CA GLY A 153 -1.35 -26.83 8.45
C GLY A 153 -0.35 -26.98 7.31
N TRP A 154 -0.41 -28.14 6.65
CA TRP A 154 0.49 -28.53 5.56
C TRP A 154 0.45 -27.60 4.35
N LYS A 155 -0.75 -27.14 3.95
CA LYS A 155 -0.94 -26.24 2.82
C LYS A 155 -0.14 -24.95 2.98
N ILE A 156 -0.27 -24.32 4.15
CA ILE A 156 0.43 -23.07 4.46
C ILE A 156 1.93 -23.31 4.56
N PHE A 157 2.36 -24.42 5.17
CA PHE A 157 3.77 -24.80 5.19
C PHE A 157 4.36 -24.92 3.78
N ALA A 158 3.68 -25.60 2.86
CA ALA A 158 4.14 -25.77 1.49
C ALA A 158 4.09 -24.47 0.67
N VAL A 159 3.08 -23.61 0.85
CA VAL A 159 3.06 -22.27 0.26
C VAL A 159 4.26 -21.45 0.74
N CYS A 160 4.48 -21.40 2.06
CA CYS A 160 5.61 -20.68 2.65
C CYS A 160 6.96 -21.27 2.24
N ALA A 161 7.08 -22.60 2.06
CA ALA A 161 8.30 -23.27 1.64
C ALA A 161 8.86 -22.80 0.28
N HIS A 162 8.03 -22.20 -0.59
CA HIS A 162 8.48 -21.61 -1.85
C HIS A 162 9.28 -20.31 -1.65
N ALA A 163 9.09 -19.61 -0.52
CA ALA A 163 9.87 -18.45 -0.14
C ALA A 163 11.22 -18.81 0.48
N GLU A 164 12.31 -18.19 -0.02
CA GLU A 164 13.63 -18.32 0.61
C GLU A 164 13.63 -17.72 2.01
N ALA A 165 13.01 -16.55 2.17
CA ALA A 165 12.90 -15.86 3.45
C ALA A 165 12.30 -16.76 4.54
N PHE A 166 11.29 -17.59 4.20
CA PHE A 166 10.72 -18.56 5.13
C PHE A 166 11.65 -19.75 5.39
N ARG A 167 12.22 -20.36 4.33
CA ARG A 167 13.16 -21.49 4.44
C ARG A 167 14.37 -21.17 5.32
N ARG A 168 14.78 -19.89 5.34
CA ARG A 168 15.82 -19.35 6.22
C ARG A 168 15.29 -19.02 7.60
N ALA A 169 14.20 -18.28 7.72
CA ALA A 169 13.65 -17.86 9.03
C ALA A 169 13.36 -19.04 9.98
N ILE A 170 12.82 -20.15 9.46
CA ILE A 170 12.56 -21.35 10.27
C ILE A 170 13.83 -21.98 10.88
N LYS A 171 15.02 -21.66 10.36
CA LYS A 171 16.32 -22.17 10.83
C LYS A 171 17.19 -21.11 11.51
N GLU A 172 17.18 -19.89 11.00
CA GLU A 172 18.14 -18.83 11.31
C GLU A 172 17.58 -17.74 12.25
N ALA A 173 16.25 -17.54 12.30
CA ALA A 173 15.67 -16.51 13.16
C ALA A 173 15.83 -16.87 14.64
N ASP A 174 15.94 -15.88 15.52
CA ASP A 174 15.77 -16.10 16.96
C ASP A 174 14.31 -16.43 17.30
N ASP A 175 14.05 -17.04 18.46
CA ASP A 175 12.72 -17.51 18.84
C ASP A 175 11.67 -16.38 18.93
N ARG A 176 12.09 -15.18 19.34
CA ARG A 176 11.19 -14.02 19.48
C ARG A 176 10.77 -13.52 18.09
N THR A 177 11.70 -13.44 17.14
CA THR A 177 11.42 -13.14 15.73
C THR A 177 10.55 -14.22 15.10
N TRP A 178 10.80 -15.50 15.39
CA TRP A 178 10.00 -16.62 14.90
C TRP A 178 8.55 -16.57 15.41
N ASP A 179 8.33 -16.29 16.69
CA ASP A 179 6.98 -16.15 17.27
C ASP A 179 6.20 -14.98 16.63
N PHE A 180 6.84 -13.83 16.40
CA PHE A 180 6.21 -12.72 15.66
C PHE A 180 5.92 -13.07 14.20
N LEU A 181 6.77 -13.89 13.55
CA LEU A 181 6.54 -14.34 12.18
C LEU A 181 5.35 -15.30 12.11
N LEU A 182 5.25 -16.26 13.04
CA LEU A 182 4.10 -17.16 13.16
C LEU A 182 2.80 -16.37 13.33
N GLN A 183 2.78 -15.37 14.22
CA GLN A 183 1.60 -14.50 14.41
C GLN A 183 1.22 -13.75 13.13
N LYS A 184 2.19 -13.26 12.36
CA LYS A 184 1.93 -12.56 11.08
C LYS A 184 1.39 -13.50 10.01
N ILE A 185 1.92 -14.72 9.91
CA ILE A 185 1.42 -15.74 8.98
C ILE A 185 0.00 -16.16 9.38
N GLN A 186 -0.24 -16.43 10.67
CA GLN A 186 -1.56 -16.78 11.22
C GLN A 186 -2.61 -15.68 10.99
N GLY A 187 -2.23 -14.41 11.16
CA GLY A 187 -3.10 -13.26 10.89
C GLY A 187 -3.41 -13.03 9.40
N ASN A 188 -2.70 -13.70 8.48
CA ASN A 188 -2.79 -13.50 7.04
C ASN A 188 -2.92 -14.81 6.24
N LEU A 189 -3.41 -15.89 6.85
CA LEU A 189 -3.53 -17.21 6.19
C LEU A 189 -4.32 -17.11 4.87
N LEU A 190 -5.53 -16.54 4.90
CA LEU A 190 -6.36 -16.38 3.69
C LEU A 190 -5.68 -15.51 2.62
N SER A 191 -4.89 -14.51 3.02
CA SER A 191 -4.11 -13.69 2.08
C SER A 191 -3.01 -14.51 1.42
N LEU A 192 -2.23 -15.29 2.18
CA LEU A 192 -1.21 -16.18 1.62
C LEU A 192 -1.81 -17.25 0.70
N GLU A 193 -2.95 -17.85 1.09
CA GLU A 193 -3.66 -18.81 0.26
C GLU A 193 -4.16 -18.20 -1.06
N LEU A 194 -4.81 -17.03 -1.00
CA LEU A 194 -5.30 -16.33 -2.18
C LEU A 194 -4.14 -15.84 -3.06
N TYR A 195 -3.03 -15.41 -2.45
CA TYR A 195 -1.83 -14.96 -3.17
C TYR A 195 -1.17 -16.09 -3.96
N ALA A 196 -1.05 -17.27 -3.35
CA ALA A 196 -0.58 -18.48 -4.02
C ALA A 196 -1.56 -18.96 -5.12
N HIS A 197 -2.86 -19.01 -4.80
CA HIS A 197 -3.90 -19.50 -5.70
C HIS A 197 -4.10 -18.60 -6.94
N SER A 198 -4.15 -17.28 -6.75
CA SER A 198 -4.24 -16.28 -7.82
C SER A 198 -3.04 -16.27 -8.78
N ARG A 199 -1.93 -16.91 -8.38
CA ARG A 199 -0.71 -17.10 -9.20
C ARG A 199 -0.52 -18.53 -9.69
N ALA A 200 -1.50 -19.41 -9.45
CA ALA A 200 -1.45 -20.84 -9.78
C ALA A 200 -0.23 -21.57 -9.19
N LEU A 201 0.27 -21.14 -8.02
CA LEU A 201 1.42 -21.75 -7.34
C LEU A 201 1.18 -23.24 -7.11
N LYS A 202 2.07 -24.10 -7.62
CA LYS A 202 1.94 -25.56 -7.57
C LYS A 202 2.37 -26.17 -6.21
N TRP A 203 1.96 -25.53 -5.12
CA TRP A 203 2.36 -25.89 -3.75
C TRP A 203 2.06 -27.34 -3.35
N ARG A 204 1.10 -28.00 -4.01
CA ARG A 204 0.81 -29.43 -3.79
C ARG A 204 1.95 -30.35 -4.20
N ASN A 205 2.72 -30.00 -5.24
CA ASN A 205 3.69 -30.90 -5.85
C ASN A 205 4.74 -31.39 -4.83
N VAL A 206 5.26 -30.45 -4.03
CA VAL A 206 6.29 -30.72 -3.01
C VAL A 206 5.77 -31.55 -1.82
N LEU A 207 4.45 -31.69 -1.69
CA LEU A 207 3.79 -32.56 -0.70
C LEU A 207 3.29 -33.88 -1.30
N TRP A 208 2.99 -33.93 -2.60
CA TRP A 208 2.40 -35.09 -3.29
C TRP A 208 3.26 -36.35 -3.17
N ILE A 209 4.59 -36.19 -3.14
CA ILE A 209 5.56 -37.28 -2.93
C ILE A 209 5.43 -37.95 -1.55
N HIS A 210 4.86 -37.26 -0.56
CA HIS A 210 4.68 -37.76 0.81
C HIS A 210 3.26 -38.25 1.13
N GLN A 211 2.31 -38.15 0.21
CA GLN A 211 0.87 -38.44 0.44
C GLN A 211 0.56 -39.87 0.96
N GLY A 212 1.47 -40.82 0.76
CA GLY A 212 1.30 -42.22 1.14
C GLY A 212 1.72 -42.54 2.58
N TYR A 213 2.27 -41.57 3.32
CA TYR A 213 2.87 -41.78 4.63
C TYR A 213 2.13 -40.97 5.70
N SER A 214 1.67 -41.64 6.75
CA SER A 214 1.25 -40.96 7.98
C SER A 214 2.49 -40.58 8.78
N ILE A 215 2.65 -39.29 9.09
CA ILE A 215 3.78 -38.75 9.86
C ILE A 215 3.32 -38.64 11.32
N PRO A 216 3.88 -39.43 12.27
CA PRO A 216 3.40 -39.46 13.65
C PRO A 216 3.38 -38.07 14.29
N GLY A 217 2.30 -37.73 15.00
CA GLY A 217 2.18 -36.45 15.69
C GLY A 217 1.83 -35.23 14.82
N LEU A 218 1.76 -35.38 13.49
CA LEU A 218 1.29 -34.32 12.58
C LEU A 218 -0.14 -34.56 12.09
N PRO A 219 -0.86 -33.50 11.68
CA PRO A 219 -2.14 -33.63 10.97
C PRO A 219 -2.01 -34.50 9.72
N ASP A 220 -3.10 -35.17 9.32
CA ASP A 220 -3.13 -35.93 8.06
C ASP A 220 -2.91 -34.98 6.88
N LEU A 221 -1.91 -35.32 6.06
CA LEU A 221 -1.50 -34.59 4.88
C LEU A 221 -2.49 -34.75 3.73
N LYS A 222 -3.14 -35.93 3.63
CA LYS A 222 -3.94 -36.29 2.45
C LYS A 222 -5.16 -35.39 2.24
N PRO A 223 -6.00 -35.08 3.25
CA PRO A 223 -7.14 -34.17 3.07
C PRO A 223 -6.74 -32.76 2.61
N GLU A 224 -5.60 -32.23 3.08
CA GLU A 224 -5.06 -30.94 2.62
C GLU A 224 -4.64 -30.99 1.15
N ILE A 225 -4.00 -32.08 0.71
CA ILE A 225 -3.62 -32.33 -0.68
C ILE A 225 -4.84 -32.51 -1.60
N GLU A 226 -5.96 -33.07 -1.10
CA GLU A 226 -7.18 -33.28 -1.88
C GLU A 226 -8.12 -32.06 -1.89
N ARG A 227 -8.03 -31.16 -0.91
CA ARG A 227 -8.92 -29.99 -0.77
C ARG A 227 -8.55 -28.84 -1.71
N TYR A 228 -9.30 -28.66 -2.79
CA TYR A 228 -9.16 -27.51 -3.70
C TYR A 228 -9.86 -26.24 -3.18
N MET A 229 -9.30 -25.07 -3.54
CA MET A 229 -10.01 -23.80 -3.41
C MET A 229 -10.93 -23.67 -4.62
N GLU A 230 -12.24 -23.79 -4.40
CA GLU A 230 -13.27 -23.72 -5.46
C GLU A 230 -13.39 -22.33 -6.11
N TRP A 231 -12.88 -21.30 -5.43
CA TRP A 231 -12.92 -19.91 -5.88
C TRP A 231 -12.09 -19.73 -7.16
N LYS A 232 -12.72 -19.35 -8.27
CA LYS A 232 -12.03 -19.06 -9.52
C LYS A 232 -11.38 -17.67 -9.47
N VAL A 233 -10.10 -17.57 -9.86
CA VAL A 233 -9.40 -16.29 -9.97
C VAL A 233 -8.91 -16.10 -11.39
N ASP A 234 -9.58 -15.26 -12.16
CA ASP A 234 -9.12 -14.85 -13.50
C ASP A 234 -8.07 -13.73 -13.42
N HIS A 235 -8.13 -12.90 -12.38
CA HIS A 235 -7.13 -11.88 -12.05
C HIS A 235 -7.10 -11.66 -10.52
N PRO A 236 -5.94 -11.40 -9.88
CA PRO A 236 -5.86 -11.18 -8.43
C PRO A 236 -6.87 -10.13 -7.93
N HIS A 237 -7.03 -9.03 -8.68
CA HIS A 237 -7.94 -7.93 -8.35
C HIS A 237 -9.42 -8.17 -8.72
N HIS A 238 -9.79 -9.40 -9.08
CA HIS A 238 -11.20 -9.84 -9.15
C HIS A 238 -11.68 -10.50 -7.86
N THR A 239 -10.83 -10.57 -6.83
CA THR A 239 -11.19 -11.13 -5.53
C THR A 239 -10.97 -10.10 -4.42
N VAL A 240 -11.98 -9.93 -3.56
CA VAL A 240 -11.92 -9.09 -2.36
C VAL A 240 -12.08 -9.97 -1.12
N ILE A 241 -11.17 -9.82 -0.15
CA ILE A 241 -11.30 -10.45 1.18
C ILE A 241 -12.29 -9.62 2.01
N THR A 242 -13.38 -10.24 2.47
CA THR A 242 -14.43 -9.57 3.26
C THR A 242 -14.08 -9.47 4.75
N LEU A 243 -14.80 -8.63 5.48
CA LEU A 243 -14.62 -8.45 6.94
C LEU A 243 -14.84 -9.75 7.74
N ASP A 244 -15.71 -10.64 7.24
CA ASP A 244 -16.01 -11.95 7.84
C ASP A 244 -15.11 -13.09 7.32
N GLY A 245 -14.01 -12.77 6.62
CA GLY A 245 -13.02 -13.75 6.18
C GLY A 245 -13.46 -14.62 5.02
N LYS A 246 -14.39 -14.13 4.18
CA LYS A 246 -14.81 -14.78 2.93
C LYS A 246 -14.21 -14.05 1.72
N LEU A 247 -14.52 -14.57 0.54
CA LEU A 247 -14.15 -13.99 -0.74
C LEU A 247 -15.41 -13.49 -1.45
N LYS A 248 -15.32 -12.34 -2.12
CA LYS A 248 -16.35 -11.81 -3.02
C LYS A 248 -15.74 -11.24 -4.29
N GLU A 249 -16.53 -11.19 -5.35
CA GLU A 249 -16.18 -10.44 -6.57
C GLU A 249 -16.51 -8.94 -6.42
N PRO A 250 -15.71 -8.03 -6.99
CA PRO A 250 -16.05 -6.62 -7.09
C PRO A 250 -17.00 -6.40 -8.29
N LEU A 251 -18.25 -6.02 -8.00
CA LEU A 251 -19.32 -5.87 -8.98
C LEU A 251 -19.71 -4.41 -9.20
N TRP A 252 -19.94 -4.03 -10.46
CA TRP A 252 -20.54 -2.76 -10.86
C TRP A 252 -21.83 -3.01 -11.66
N LYS A 253 -22.95 -2.43 -11.21
CA LYS A 253 -24.28 -2.60 -11.83
C LYS A 253 -24.61 -4.10 -12.12
N GLY A 254 -24.24 -4.99 -11.19
CA GLY A 254 -24.45 -6.44 -11.28
C GLY A 254 -23.49 -7.21 -12.21
N LYS A 255 -22.42 -6.57 -12.71
CA LYS A 255 -21.39 -7.19 -13.57
C LYS A 255 -20.01 -7.13 -12.93
N LEU A 256 -19.18 -8.15 -13.14
CA LEU A 256 -17.77 -8.12 -12.74
C LEU A 256 -17.04 -6.91 -13.34
N GLN A 257 -16.23 -6.25 -12.51
CA GLN A 257 -15.36 -5.15 -12.94
C GLN A 257 -14.11 -5.71 -13.63
N GLN A 258 -13.84 -5.26 -14.85
CA GLN A 258 -12.80 -5.83 -15.70
C GLN A 258 -11.45 -5.15 -15.48
N HIS A 259 -10.40 -5.96 -15.34
CA HIS A 259 -9.04 -5.48 -15.26
C HIS A 259 -8.55 -5.08 -16.66
N ILE A 260 -7.83 -3.96 -16.74
CA ILE A 260 -7.16 -3.46 -17.94
C ILE A 260 -5.74 -3.02 -17.60
N ASN A 261 -4.86 -2.96 -18.60
CA ASN A 261 -3.47 -2.51 -18.46
C ASN A 261 -3.21 -1.12 -19.07
N GLU A 262 -4.10 -0.64 -19.94
CA GLU A 262 -4.05 0.70 -20.54
C GLU A 262 -5.46 1.31 -20.59
N SER A 263 -5.57 2.63 -20.50
CA SER A 263 -6.86 3.34 -20.59
C SER A 263 -7.53 3.18 -21.95
N ILE A 264 -8.86 3.05 -21.97
CA ILE A 264 -9.65 2.79 -23.19
C ILE A 264 -10.14 4.11 -23.79
N TYR A 265 -9.81 4.35 -25.06
CA TYR A 265 -10.36 5.44 -25.86
C TYR A 265 -11.37 4.93 -26.91
N ASP A 266 -12.61 5.40 -26.86
CA ASP A 266 -13.64 5.12 -27.88
C ASP A 266 -13.99 6.38 -28.69
N PRO A 267 -13.54 6.51 -29.95
CA PRO A 267 -13.89 7.61 -30.86
C PRO A 267 -15.38 7.99 -30.90
N LYS A 268 -16.29 7.03 -30.71
CA LYS A 268 -17.75 7.27 -30.77
C LYS A 268 -18.22 8.15 -29.61
N LYS A 269 -17.63 7.98 -28.41
CA LYS A 269 -17.91 8.81 -27.23
C LYS A 269 -17.36 10.23 -27.38
N TRP A 270 -16.45 10.45 -28.32
CA TRP A 270 -15.78 11.72 -28.60
C TRP A 270 -16.30 12.40 -29.87
N GLY A 271 -17.56 12.16 -30.24
CA GLY A 271 -18.20 12.79 -31.42
C GLY A 271 -17.55 12.39 -32.75
N GLY A 272 -16.89 11.23 -32.82
CA GLY A 272 -16.18 10.76 -34.00
C GLY A 272 -14.76 11.33 -34.16
N ARG A 273 -14.25 12.09 -33.18
CA ARG A 273 -12.81 12.42 -33.14
C ARG A 273 -11.99 11.11 -33.12
N LYS A 274 -10.92 11.06 -33.89
CA LYS A 274 -10.03 9.89 -33.98
C LYS A 274 -8.81 9.97 -33.04
N GLN A 275 -8.66 11.08 -32.31
CA GLN A 275 -7.49 11.38 -31.50
C GLN A 275 -7.79 11.20 -30.01
N ASP A 276 -7.09 10.25 -29.40
CA ASP A 276 -7.00 10.13 -27.95
C ASP A 276 -6.38 11.42 -27.37
N PRO A 277 -7.08 12.12 -26.45
CA PRO A 277 -6.66 13.42 -25.93
C PRO A 277 -5.39 13.37 -25.08
N THR A 278 -4.97 12.17 -24.64
CA THR A 278 -3.80 11.98 -23.78
C THR A 278 -2.50 11.80 -24.57
N LEU A 279 -2.59 11.49 -25.87
CA LEU A 279 -1.41 11.25 -26.71
C LEU A 279 -0.66 12.55 -27.05
N ARG A 280 0.67 12.51 -26.90
CA ARG A 280 1.61 13.59 -27.28
C ARG A 280 1.72 13.76 -28.80
N ASN A 281 1.46 12.69 -29.56
CA ASN A 281 1.50 12.67 -31.02
C ASN A 281 0.18 12.16 -31.63
N MET A 282 -0.16 12.69 -32.80
CA MET A 282 -1.18 12.19 -33.70
C MET A 282 -0.70 10.88 -34.38
N PRO A 283 -1.61 10.01 -34.88
CA PRO A 283 -1.24 8.81 -35.65
C PRO A 283 -0.37 9.05 -36.90
N ASN A 284 -0.33 10.28 -37.42
CA ASN A 284 0.54 10.70 -38.54
C ASN A 284 1.87 11.32 -38.08
N GLY A 285 2.21 11.22 -36.79
CA GLY A 285 3.50 11.65 -36.23
C GLY A 285 3.59 13.12 -35.81
N HIS A 286 2.61 13.97 -36.16
CA HIS A 286 2.62 15.37 -35.72
C HIS A 286 2.34 15.49 -34.21
N SER A 287 3.10 16.37 -33.53
CA SER A 287 2.86 16.71 -32.12
C SER A 287 1.46 17.31 -31.91
N THR A 288 0.84 16.94 -30.80
CA THR A 288 -0.45 17.49 -30.33
C THR A 288 -0.27 18.73 -29.43
N ASN A 289 0.98 19.09 -29.10
CA ASN A 289 1.35 20.03 -28.03
C ASN A 289 0.75 19.65 -26.66
N VAL A 290 0.59 18.35 -26.42
CA VAL A 290 0.13 17.78 -25.14
C VAL A 290 1.30 17.10 -24.45
N GLY A 291 1.43 17.36 -23.16
CA GLY A 291 2.52 16.85 -22.34
C GLY A 291 3.74 17.76 -22.29
N LEU A 292 4.45 17.73 -21.18
CA LEU A 292 5.81 18.26 -21.04
C LEU A 292 6.83 17.21 -21.53
N ASP A 293 8.09 17.38 -21.15
CA ASP A 293 9.14 16.37 -21.33
C ASP A 293 8.78 15.07 -20.61
N CYS A 294 9.20 13.93 -21.14
CA CYS A 294 8.90 12.64 -20.52
C CYS A 294 9.59 12.52 -19.14
N PHE A 295 8.79 12.35 -18.08
CA PHE A 295 9.24 12.21 -16.70
C PHE A 295 10.32 11.12 -16.48
N VAL A 296 10.32 10.06 -17.29
CA VAL A 296 11.24 8.92 -17.13
C VAL A 296 12.61 9.16 -17.78
N CYS A 297 12.68 9.85 -18.92
CA CYS A 297 13.92 9.98 -19.71
C CYS A 297 14.30 11.42 -20.10
N GLY A 298 13.47 12.41 -19.79
CA GLY A 298 13.66 13.81 -20.15
C GLY A 298 13.41 14.15 -21.62
N GLU A 299 12.84 13.24 -22.43
CA GLU A 299 12.66 13.48 -23.87
C GLU A 299 11.49 14.46 -24.15
N PRO A 300 11.75 15.64 -24.76
CA PRO A 300 10.73 16.62 -25.13
C PRO A 300 9.76 16.11 -26.21
N ASP A 301 10.16 15.12 -27.00
CA ASP A 301 9.31 14.41 -27.96
C ASP A 301 8.75 13.08 -27.43
N SER A 302 7.76 12.54 -28.12
CA SER A 302 7.12 11.25 -27.78
C SER A 302 8.11 10.08 -27.83
N CYS A 303 8.34 9.42 -26.69
CA CYS A 303 9.28 8.30 -26.56
C CYS A 303 8.61 6.96 -26.17
N GLY A 304 9.40 5.89 -26.14
CA GLY A 304 8.94 4.53 -25.85
C GLY A 304 8.72 4.19 -24.37
N CYS A 305 8.99 5.12 -23.44
CA CYS A 305 8.89 4.85 -22.00
C CYS A 305 7.49 4.40 -21.56
N ARG A 306 7.45 3.66 -20.45
CA ARG A 306 6.25 3.20 -19.76
C ARG A 306 6.47 3.34 -18.26
N ALA A 307 5.40 3.54 -17.50
CA ALA A 307 5.46 3.33 -16.06
C ALA A 307 5.49 1.82 -15.83
N THR A 308 6.61 1.30 -15.34
CA THR A 308 6.73 -0.09 -14.90
C THR A 308 6.59 -0.12 -13.39
N SER A 309 5.56 -0.78 -12.87
CA SER A 309 5.39 -1.00 -11.44
C SER A 309 5.12 -2.46 -11.14
N VAL A 310 5.67 -2.92 -10.01
CA VAL A 310 5.40 -4.23 -9.41
C VAL A 310 4.29 -4.18 -8.35
N ALA A 311 3.73 -3.00 -8.04
CA ALA A 311 2.71 -2.86 -6.99
C ALA A 311 1.42 -3.63 -7.30
N ALA A 312 1.04 -3.76 -8.58
CA ALA A 312 -0.08 -4.60 -8.99
C ALA A 312 0.10 -6.09 -8.63
N ASP A 313 1.33 -6.56 -8.41
CA ASP A 313 1.60 -7.90 -7.89
C ASP A 313 1.68 -7.94 -6.34
N LEU A 314 1.75 -6.80 -5.68
CA LEU A 314 2.08 -6.66 -4.25
C LEU A 314 1.02 -5.86 -3.49
N VAL A 315 -0.22 -5.95 -3.95
CA VAL A 315 -1.42 -5.48 -3.26
C VAL A 315 -2.52 -6.54 -3.28
N GLU A 316 -3.48 -6.42 -2.37
CA GLU A 316 -4.73 -7.19 -2.37
C GLU A 316 -5.93 -6.27 -2.14
N LEU A 317 -7.13 -6.71 -2.52
CA LEU A 317 -8.36 -6.00 -2.21
C LEU A 317 -8.98 -6.56 -0.94
N ARG A 318 -9.35 -5.66 -0.01
CA ARG A 318 -9.91 -6.04 1.28
C ARG A 318 -11.03 -5.09 1.69
N GLU A 319 -12.02 -5.59 2.39
CA GLU A 319 -13.02 -4.73 3.03
C GLU A 319 -12.49 -4.08 4.30
N TYR A 320 -12.85 -2.81 4.47
CA TYR A 320 -12.60 -1.98 5.63
C TYR A 320 -13.94 -1.50 6.21
N PRO A 321 -14.12 -1.43 7.55
CA PRO A 321 -15.44 -1.28 8.18
C PRO A 321 -16.26 -0.04 7.79
N GLN A 322 -15.60 1.03 7.34
CA GLN A 322 -16.26 2.32 7.05
C GLN A 322 -16.07 2.78 5.59
N THR A 323 -15.01 2.33 4.91
CA THR A 323 -14.66 2.74 3.53
C THR A 323 -15.05 1.71 2.47
N GLY A 324 -15.44 0.49 2.86
CA GLY A 324 -15.83 -0.57 1.93
C GLY A 324 -14.62 -1.30 1.34
N THR A 325 -14.63 -1.63 0.05
CA THR A 325 -13.48 -2.28 -0.60
C THR A 325 -12.33 -1.27 -0.78
N GLY A 326 -11.27 -1.44 0.00
CA GLY A 326 -10.00 -0.73 -0.09
C GLY A 326 -8.88 -1.59 -0.68
N VAL A 327 -7.67 -1.03 -0.74
CA VAL A 327 -6.44 -1.71 -1.17
C VAL A 327 -5.50 -1.87 0.01
N ARG A 328 -5.05 -3.10 0.28
CA ARG A 328 -4.03 -3.38 1.29
C ARG A 328 -2.68 -3.70 0.63
N SER A 329 -1.60 -3.11 1.13
CA SER A 329 -0.25 -3.40 0.64
C SER A 329 0.27 -4.75 1.15
N LEU A 330 1.02 -5.46 0.31
CA LEU A 330 1.76 -6.69 0.65
C LEU A 330 3.29 -6.49 0.65
N ALA A 331 3.75 -5.29 0.26
CA ALA A 331 5.14 -4.86 0.29
C ALA A 331 5.28 -3.47 0.94
N LYS A 332 6.51 -3.07 1.28
CA LYS A 332 6.83 -1.71 1.68
C LYS A 332 7.03 -0.83 0.44
N TRP A 333 6.53 0.40 0.50
CA TRP A 333 6.82 1.45 -0.48
C TRP A 333 7.55 2.60 0.20
N THR A 334 8.46 3.24 -0.54
CA THR A 334 9.21 4.42 -0.09
C THR A 334 8.53 5.68 -0.59
N ARG A 335 8.64 6.77 0.17
CA ARG A 335 8.21 8.10 -0.31
C ARG A 335 8.79 8.42 -1.70
N GLY A 336 7.93 8.75 -2.65
CA GLY A 336 8.27 9.09 -4.03
C GLY A 336 8.12 7.94 -5.03
N ASP A 337 7.86 6.71 -4.56
CA ASP A 337 7.60 5.57 -5.46
C ASP A 337 6.31 5.80 -6.27
N ILE A 338 6.36 5.49 -7.57
CA ILE A 338 5.17 5.44 -8.44
C ILE A 338 4.57 4.05 -8.34
N LEU A 339 3.40 3.94 -7.70
CA LEU A 339 2.74 2.66 -7.43
C LEU A 339 2.00 2.13 -8.66
N ASP A 340 1.29 2.96 -9.43
CA ASP A 340 0.73 2.58 -10.75
C ASP A 340 0.21 3.84 -11.47
N ILE A 341 -0.41 3.66 -12.62
CA ILE A 341 -1.24 4.67 -13.29
C ILE A 341 -2.71 4.42 -12.93
N PHE A 342 -3.45 5.49 -12.62
CA PHE A 342 -4.91 5.46 -12.51
C PHE A 342 -5.53 5.42 -13.91
N ILE A 343 -6.14 4.28 -14.27
CA ILE A 343 -6.66 4.01 -15.63
C ILE A 343 -8.14 3.64 -15.65
N GLY A 344 -8.76 3.86 -16.81
CA GLY A 344 -10.18 3.60 -17.05
C GLY A 344 -10.58 3.94 -18.47
N GLU A 345 -11.88 4.13 -18.70
CA GLU A 345 -12.39 4.68 -19.96
C GLU A 345 -12.14 6.20 -20.02
N LEU A 346 -11.61 6.69 -21.14
CA LEU A 346 -11.37 8.11 -21.38
C LEU A 346 -12.63 8.76 -21.98
N LEU A 347 -13.21 9.70 -21.27
CA LEU A 347 -14.48 10.36 -21.61
C LEU A 347 -14.28 11.88 -21.77
N PRO A 348 -15.03 12.55 -22.67
CA PRO A 348 -14.91 14.00 -22.88
C PRO A 348 -15.39 14.80 -21.68
N GLU A 349 -16.40 14.31 -20.97
CA GLU A 349 -17.05 14.96 -19.83
C GLU A 349 -17.33 13.93 -18.72
N CYS A 350 -17.56 14.44 -17.52
CA CYS A 350 -17.80 13.62 -16.33
C CYS A 350 -19.25 13.09 -16.33
N VAL A 351 -19.45 11.84 -16.79
CA VAL A 351 -20.78 11.22 -16.94
C VAL A 351 -21.34 10.55 -15.68
N GLU A 352 -20.48 10.32 -14.68
CA GLU A 352 -20.86 9.79 -13.37
C GLU A 352 -20.23 10.66 -12.26
N THR A 353 -20.49 10.36 -10.98
CA THR A 353 -20.18 11.32 -9.89
C THR A 353 -19.39 10.73 -8.71
N VAL A 354 -18.93 9.48 -8.80
CA VAL A 354 -18.21 8.78 -7.72
C VAL A 354 -17.08 7.99 -8.38
N TYR A 355 -15.81 8.23 -8.02
CA TYR A 355 -14.59 7.71 -8.66
C TYR A 355 -14.05 8.31 -9.98
N PRO A 356 -14.74 9.11 -10.82
CA PRO A 356 -14.10 9.64 -12.02
C PRO A 356 -13.07 10.72 -11.67
N LEU A 357 -11.92 10.69 -12.34
CA LEU A 357 -10.84 11.65 -12.16
C LEU A 357 -10.69 12.52 -13.41
N ILE A 358 -10.70 13.84 -13.23
CA ILE A 358 -10.39 14.77 -14.32
C ILE A 358 -8.87 14.76 -14.53
N GLN A 359 -8.42 14.32 -15.71
CA GLN A 359 -7.02 14.42 -16.10
C GLN A 359 -6.79 15.73 -16.85
N CYS A 360 -5.85 16.52 -16.35
CA CYS A 360 -5.36 17.72 -17.00
C CYS A 360 -4.08 17.44 -17.81
N GLU A 361 -3.60 18.43 -18.55
CA GLU A 361 -2.18 18.52 -18.94
C GLU A 361 -1.31 18.66 -17.69
N ASP A 362 -0.13 18.05 -17.69
CA ASP A 362 0.94 18.46 -16.78
C ASP A 362 1.42 19.86 -17.16
N LYS A 363 1.50 20.75 -16.17
CA LYS A 363 2.03 22.10 -16.30
C LYS A 363 2.85 22.43 -15.07
N ASP A 364 3.87 23.28 -15.27
CA ASP A 364 4.63 23.87 -14.17
C ASP A 364 3.72 24.43 -13.07
N GLU A 365 4.19 24.35 -11.82
CA GLU A 365 3.48 24.81 -10.63
C GLU A 365 2.94 26.24 -10.77
N ALA A 366 3.69 27.11 -11.45
CA ALA A 366 3.32 28.50 -11.73
C ALA A 366 2.08 28.67 -12.64
N ASN A 367 1.62 27.62 -13.33
CA ASN A 367 0.53 27.65 -14.32
C ASN A 367 -0.57 26.60 -14.08
N ILE A 368 -0.61 25.93 -12.92
CA ILE A 368 -1.64 24.91 -12.59
C ILE A 368 -3.07 25.41 -12.84
N HIS A 369 -3.39 26.66 -12.48
CA HIS A 369 -4.71 27.27 -12.72
C HIS A 369 -5.07 27.52 -14.21
N LYS A 370 -4.17 27.18 -15.15
CA LYS A 370 -4.37 27.21 -16.61
C LYS A 370 -4.14 25.83 -17.25
N ALA A 371 -4.07 24.76 -16.47
CA ALA A 371 -4.00 23.40 -17.01
C ALA A 371 -5.28 23.10 -17.81
N ARG A 372 -5.13 22.59 -19.03
CA ARG A 372 -6.28 22.22 -19.87
C ARG A 372 -6.77 20.87 -19.39
N GLU A 373 -8.07 20.75 -19.10
CA GLU A 373 -8.72 19.46 -18.88
C GLU A 373 -8.64 18.66 -20.21
N LEU A 374 -8.02 17.48 -20.19
CA LEU A 374 -7.85 16.61 -21.35
C LEU A 374 -9.03 15.66 -21.53
N CYS A 375 -9.44 15.03 -20.43
CA CYS A 375 -10.50 14.05 -20.35
C CYS A 375 -10.90 13.77 -18.91
N THR A 376 -12.00 13.06 -18.72
CA THR A 376 -12.31 12.34 -17.47
C THR A 376 -11.93 10.86 -17.62
N ILE A 377 -11.19 10.32 -16.65
CA ILE A 377 -10.92 8.89 -16.51
C ILE A 377 -12.06 8.27 -15.71
N SER A 378 -12.74 7.27 -16.28
CA SER A 378 -13.85 6.54 -15.67
C SER A 378 -13.44 5.09 -15.38
N PRO A 379 -13.11 4.73 -14.13
CA PRO A 379 -12.62 3.40 -13.78
C PRO A 379 -13.76 2.41 -13.44
N HIS A 380 -15.00 2.67 -13.83
CA HIS A 380 -16.17 1.96 -13.28
C HIS A 380 -16.30 0.51 -13.76
N HIS A 381 -16.39 0.30 -15.06
CA HIS A 381 -16.51 -1.05 -15.62
C HIS A 381 -15.14 -1.64 -15.98
N PHE A 382 -14.20 -0.78 -16.41
CA PHE A 382 -12.83 -1.12 -16.76
C PHE A 382 -11.88 -0.26 -15.92
N GLY A 383 -10.91 -0.87 -15.25
CA GLY A 383 -9.83 -0.21 -14.50
C GLY A 383 -8.84 -1.22 -13.93
N ASN A 384 -7.68 -0.78 -13.45
CA ASN A 384 -6.78 -1.61 -12.63
C ASN A 384 -7.16 -1.50 -11.13
N TRP A 385 -6.30 -2.00 -10.24
CA TRP A 385 -6.51 -1.99 -8.79
C TRP A 385 -6.61 -0.59 -8.16
N THR A 386 -6.02 0.45 -8.78
CA THR A 386 -5.99 1.82 -8.22
C THR A 386 -7.40 2.41 -8.00
N ARG A 387 -8.39 1.90 -8.72
CA ARG A 387 -9.82 2.24 -8.58
C ARG A 387 -10.42 1.96 -7.20
N TYR A 388 -9.76 1.13 -6.39
CA TYR A 388 -10.20 0.74 -5.05
C TYR A 388 -9.42 1.49 -3.94
N ILE A 389 -8.53 2.44 -4.28
CA ILE A 389 -7.79 3.23 -3.29
C ILE A 389 -8.78 4.13 -2.54
N SER A 390 -8.95 3.90 -1.24
CA SER A 390 -9.89 4.63 -0.38
C SER A 390 -9.44 6.08 -0.14
N HIS A 391 -10.38 6.94 0.26
CA HIS A 391 -10.01 8.27 0.74
C HIS A 391 -9.48 8.27 2.18
N SER A 392 -8.42 9.06 2.42
CA SER A 392 -8.02 9.49 3.76
C SER A 392 -7.67 10.98 3.79
N CYS A 393 -8.00 11.67 4.89
CA CYS A 393 -7.49 13.03 5.19
C CYS A 393 -6.01 13.01 5.64
N ARG A 394 -5.43 11.83 5.87
CA ARG A 394 -3.98 11.60 6.08
C ARG A 394 -3.52 10.49 5.12
N PRO A 395 -3.51 10.77 3.81
CA PRO A 395 -3.28 9.73 2.81
C PRO A 395 -1.87 9.16 2.85
N SER A 396 -1.71 7.96 2.29
CA SER A 396 -0.42 7.35 1.97
C SER A 396 0.06 7.75 0.56
N THR A 397 -0.84 8.11 -0.34
CA THR A 397 -0.56 8.45 -1.75
C THR A 397 -1.23 9.73 -2.24
N GLU A 398 -0.74 10.26 -3.36
CA GLU A 398 -1.39 11.32 -4.14
C GLU A 398 -1.58 10.91 -5.61
N PHE A 399 -2.51 11.60 -6.29
CA PHE A 399 -2.70 11.50 -7.73
C PHE A 399 -1.92 12.64 -8.40
N THR A 400 -0.89 12.29 -9.16
CA THR A 400 -0.04 13.27 -9.87
C THR A 400 -0.27 13.16 -11.38
N THR A 401 -0.27 14.28 -12.10
CA THR A 401 -0.27 14.25 -13.58
C THR A 401 1.17 14.24 -14.09
N ARG A 402 1.50 13.27 -14.95
CA ARG A 402 2.85 13.08 -15.51
C ARG A 402 2.79 12.83 -17.01
N THR A 403 3.72 13.35 -17.77
CA THR A 403 4.01 12.84 -19.13
C THR A 403 4.94 11.64 -19.07
N ILE A 404 4.50 10.48 -19.55
CA ILE A 404 5.29 9.25 -19.62
C ILE A 404 5.18 8.66 -21.03
N GLY A 405 6.32 8.48 -21.69
CA GLY A 405 6.37 7.93 -23.04
C GLY A 405 5.70 8.82 -24.07
N ASN A 406 4.61 8.30 -24.63
CA ASN A 406 3.79 8.96 -25.64
C ASN A 406 2.48 9.54 -25.08
N ARG A 407 2.26 9.54 -23.76
CA ARG A 407 1.00 9.93 -23.11
C ARG A 407 1.19 10.85 -21.90
N VAL A 408 0.22 11.73 -21.67
CA VAL A 408 -0.07 12.29 -20.33
C VAL A 408 -0.92 11.28 -19.57
N VAL A 409 -0.54 10.99 -18.33
CA VAL A 409 -1.18 9.99 -17.46
C VAL A 409 -1.33 10.52 -16.04
N CYS A 410 -2.22 9.90 -15.25
CA CYS A 410 -2.28 10.13 -13.81
C CYS A 410 -1.59 9.00 -13.05
N THR A 411 -0.47 9.30 -12.38
CA THR A 411 0.24 8.37 -11.50
C THR A 411 -0.32 8.38 -10.09
N VAL A 412 -0.22 7.24 -9.41
CA VAL A 412 -0.40 7.11 -7.95
C VAL A 412 0.98 7.12 -7.32
N GLU A 413 1.29 8.13 -6.51
CA GLU A 413 2.64 8.35 -5.98
C GLU A 413 2.64 8.33 -4.44
N ALA A 414 3.64 7.69 -3.83
CA ALA A 414 3.74 7.57 -2.38
C ALA A 414 4.16 8.89 -1.70
N LEU A 415 3.27 9.48 -0.91
CA LEU A 415 3.52 10.72 -0.16
C LEU A 415 4.49 10.54 1.00
N ARG A 416 4.58 9.31 1.51
CA ARG A 416 5.37 8.85 2.65
C ARG A 416 5.65 7.36 2.48
N ASP A 417 6.52 6.80 3.32
CA ASP A 417 6.65 5.36 3.42
C ASP A 417 5.29 4.71 3.76
N ILE A 418 5.01 3.60 3.09
CA ILE A 418 3.81 2.77 3.25
C ILE A 418 4.27 1.41 3.73
N MET A 419 3.70 0.92 4.83
CA MET A 419 4.12 -0.34 5.44
C MET A 419 3.34 -1.53 4.87
N VAL A 420 3.94 -2.71 4.98
CA VAL A 420 3.28 -4.00 4.69
C VAL A 420 2.02 -4.14 5.53
N PHE A 421 0.94 -4.60 4.90
CA PHE A 421 -0.43 -4.69 5.44
C PHE A 421 -1.13 -3.36 5.77
N GLU A 422 -0.57 -2.20 5.40
CA GLU A 422 -1.23 -0.90 5.49
C GLU A 422 -2.30 -0.72 4.39
N GLU A 423 -3.36 0.07 4.65
CA GLU A 423 -4.28 0.52 3.59
C GLU A 423 -3.63 1.62 2.74
N ILE A 424 -3.66 1.45 1.43
CA ILE A 424 -3.24 2.47 0.46
C ILE A 424 -4.42 3.42 0.29
N THR A 425 -4.20 4.71 0.60
CA THR A 425 -5.25 5.74 0.65
C THR A 425 -4.79 7.05 0.02
N VAL A 426 -5.73 7.79 -0.58
CA VAL A 426 -5.46 9.02 -1.35
C VAL A 426 -6.33 10.20 -0.89
N GLY A 427 -5.86 11.43 -1.10
CA GLY A 427 -6.65 12.63 -0.90
C GLY A 427 -7.57 12.91 -2.10
N TYR A 428 -8.89 12.67 -1.99
CA TYR A 428 -9.85 13.02 -3.07
C TYR A 428 -10.02 14.53 -3.29
N GLY A 429 -9.56 15.36 -2.33
CA GLY A 429 -9.57 16.81 -2.42
C GLY A 429 -10.95 17.46 -2.27
N ASP A 430 -10.95 18.76 -1.97
CA ASP A 430 -12.14 19.56 -1.69
C ASP A 430 -13.25 19.49 -2.77
N ARG A 431 -12.87 19.41 -4.05
CA ARG A 431 -13.83 19.42 -5.18
C ARG A 431 -14.73 18.19 -5.16
N TYR A 432 -14.21 17.04 -4.71
CA TYR A 432 -14.98 15.81 -4.54
C TYR A 432 -16.04 15.98 -3.45
N TRP A 433 -15.64 16.43 -2.26
CA TRP A 433 -16.54 16.56 -1.11
C TRP A 433 -17.55 17.70 -1.27
N LYS A 434 -17.16 18.87 -1.81
CA LYS A 434 -18.07 20.03 -2.00
C LYS A 434 -19.21 19.78 -3.00
N THR A 435 -19.10 18.74 -3.84
CA THR A 435 -20.16 18.35 -4.79
C THR A 435 -21.05 17.22 -4.25
N LYS A 436 -20.84 16.80 -2.99
CA LYS A 436 -21.43 15.60 -2.40
C LYS A 436 -21.94 15.82 -0.98
N ASP A 437 -23.17 15.39 -0.74
CA ASP A 437 -23.76 15.30 0.60
C ASP A 437 -23.28 14.01 1.30
N TYR A 438 -21.96 13.84 1.40
CA TYR A 438 -21.29 12.69 2.02
C TYR A 438 -20.34 13.15 3.12
N GLU A 439 -20.46 12.56 4.31
CA GLU A 439 -19.49 12.74 5.38
C GLU A 439 -18.23 11.89 5.11
N CYS A 440 -17.07 12.41 5.50
CA CYS A 440 -15.81 11.69 5.35
C CYS A 440 -15.61 10.65 6.47
N LEU A 441 -15.58 9.36 6.10
CA LEU A 441 -15.50 8.22 7.03
C LEU A 441 -14.07 7.69 7.24
N CYS A 442 -13.03 8.50 7.04
CA CYS A 442 -11.63 8.03 7.14
C CYS A 442 -11.08 7.96 8.58
N GLY A 443 -11.84 8.38 9.60
CA GLY A 443 -11.38 8.42 11.01
C GLY A 443 -10.24 9.40 11.31
N HIS A 444 -9.77 10.18 10.32
CA HIS A 444 -8.66 11.13 10.44
C HIS A 444 -9.03 12.59 10.21
N CYS A 445 -10.33 12.87 10.06
CA CYS A 445 -10.90 14.21 10.00
C CYS A 445 -10.65 14.94 11.33
N ASP A 446 -9.88 16.03 11.30
CA ASP A 446 -9.68 16.94 12.44
C ASP A 446 -10.72 18.07 12.51
N GLY A 447 -11.79 17.95 11.72
CA GLY A 447 -12.82 18.99 11.55
C GLY A 447 -12.44 20.08 10.54
N SER A 448 -11.28 20.00 9.87
CA SER A 448 -10.97 20.85 8.70
C SER A 448 -11.52 20.28 7.39
N GLY A 449 -11.64 18.96 7.28
CA GLY A 449 -12.37 18.28 6.22
C GLY A 449 -13.88 18.40 6.43
N THR A 450 -14.53 19.19 5.58
CA THR A 450 -15.99 19.46 5.49
C THR A 450 -16.67 20.12 6.69
N LYS A 451 -17.03 21.39 6.47
CA LYS A 451 -18.41 21.88 6.61
C LYS A 451 -18.89 22.38 5.24
#